data_AF-A0A833XCV7-F1
#
_entry.id   AF-A0A833XCV7-F1
#
_cell.length_a   1.000
_cell.length_b   1.000
_cell.length_c   1.000
_cell.angle_alpha   90.00
_cell.angle_beta   90.00
_cell.angle_gamma   90.00
#
_symmetry.space_group_name_H-M   'P 1'
#
loop_
_entity.id
_entity.type
_entity.pdbx_description
1 polymer ?
#
loop_
_entity_poly.entity_id
_entity_poly.type
_entity_poly.pdbx_seq_one_letter_code
_entity_poly.pdbx_strand_id
1 'polypeptide(L)'
;MMFLPESINRPGSSPGLPGFKYLVRLHFCDIASISLGLLYFNVYVNGNLAYKDLDLSRATNYVLASPFYADFVVDADASGVLSVSVGPSNISMPYTIVGMLNAVEVMKLNNSMGSLAGKLPAELVLKSWPKRNIGVLIPLVAAACLLVSLSMLLRRRMTGLKNSLTWSKLPTDASGADVK
;
A
#
# COMPACT_ATOMS: atom_id res chain seq x y z
N MET A 1 -26.11 9.78 24.47
CA MET A 1 -25.37 8.78 23.69
C MET A 1 -23.96 8.73 24.27
N MET A 2 -23.65 7.71 25.06
CA MET A 2 -22.36 7.55 25.75
C MET A 2 -21.63 6.45 24.97
N PHE A 3 -20.54 6.78 24.28
CA PHE A 3 -19.77 5.78 23.55
C PHE A 3 -18.79 5.12 24.53
N LEU A 4 -18.99 3.81 24.70
CA LEU A 4 -18.14 2.89 25.46
C LEU A 4 -16.72 2.86 24.86
N PRO A 5 -15.70 2.38 25.61
CA PRO A 5 -14.37 2.14 25.07
C PRO A 5 -14.44 1.28 23.81
N GLU A 6 -13.84 1.77 22.73
CA GLU A 6 -13.84 1.07 21.45
C GLU A 6 -12.49 0.35 21.30
N SER A 7 -12.53 -0.98 21.41
CA SER A 7 -11.37 -1.83 21.14
C SER A 7 -11.37 -2.22 19.66
N ILE A 8 -10.37 -1.77 18.92
CA ILE A 8 -10.22 -2.08 17.49
C ILE A 8 -9.25 -3.26 17.37
N ASN A 9 -9.77 -4.46 17.08
CA ASN A 9 -8.97 -5.67 16.92
C ASN A 9 -8.47 -5.82 15.48
N ARG A 10 -7.19 -6.17 15.27
CA ARG A 10 -6.64 -6.47 13.95
C ARG A 10 -6.18 -7.93 13.86
N PRO A 11 -6.51 -8.66 12.77
CA PRO A 11 -5.92 -9.97 12.55
C PRO A 11 -4.45 -9.84 12.09
N GLY A 12 -3.53 -10.42 12.88
CA GLY A 12 -2.22 -10.86 12.41
C GLY A 12 -1.07 -9.87 12.56
N SER A 13 -0.38 -9.92 13.71
CA SER A 13 1.02 -9.54 13.85
C SER A 13 1.80 -10.66 14.52
N SER A 14 2.91 -11.09 13.91
CA SER A 14 3.85 -12.06 14.48
C SER A 14 4.78 -11.35 15.48
N PRO A 15 5.19 -11.98 16.59
CA PRO A 15 6.08 -11.34 17.56
C PRO A 15 7.49 -11.13 16.97
N GLY A 16 8.06 -9.93 17.09
CA GLY A 16 9.51 -9.70 16.89
C GLY A 16 9.97 -8.85 15.69
N LEU A 17 9.09 -8.16 14.97
CA LEU A 17 9.48 -7.18 13.93
C LEU A 17 9.05 -5.76 14.34
N PRO A 18 9.73 -4.69 13.87
CA PRO A 18 9.31 -3.32 14.14
C PRO A 18 7.86 -3.17 13.71
N GLY A 19 7.00 -2.95 14.70
CA GLY A 19 5.57 -2.78 14.52
C GLY A 19 5.28 -1.60 13.61
N PHE A 20 4.16 -1.64 12.91
CA PHE A 20 3.68 -0.46 12.22
C PHE A 20 3.29 0.60 13.25
N LYS A 21 3.57 1.86 12.92
CA LYS A 21 2.97 2.99 13.61
C LYS A 21 1.60 3.28 13.01
N TYR A 22 0.74 3.88 13.81
CA TYR A 22 -0.61 4.26 13.42
C TYR A 22 -0.83 5.71 13.75
N LEU A 23 -1.42 6.44 12.81
CA LEU A 23 -2.04 7.72 13.08
C LEU A 23 -3.48 7.46 13.52
N VAL A 24 -3.80 7.89 14.74
CA VAL A 24 -5.12 7.79 15.35
C VAL A 24 -5.67 9.20 15.45
N ARG A 25 -6.70 9.50 14.66
CA ARG A 25 -7.39 10.79 14.69
C ARG A 25 -8.72 10.63 15.41
N LEU A 26 -8.88 11.37 16.49
CA LEU A 26 -10.08 11.37 17.32
C LEU A 26 -10.89 12.61 17.02
N HIS A 27 -12.19 12.44 16.76
CA HIS A 27 -13.11 13.53 16.49
C HIS A 27 -14.06 13.76 17.66
N PHE A 28 -14.18 15.03 18.03
CA PHE A 28 -14.96 15.53 19.15
C PHE A 28 -15.84 16.68 18.70
N CYS A 29 -16.96 16.87 19.38
CA CYS A 29 -17.91 17.97 19.16
C CYS A 29 -18.90 17.90 20.30
N ASP A 30 -18.96 18.92 21.15
CA ASP A 30 -19.88 18.96 22.28
C ASP A 30 -21.29 19.38 21.81
N ILE A 31 -22.16 18.39 21.61
CA ILE A 31 -23.57 18.59 21.21
C ILE A 31 -24.54 18.38 22.38
N ALA A 32 -24.03 18.07 23.57
CA ALA A 32 -24.86 17.61 24.68
C ALA A 32 -24.82 18.57 25.88
N SER A 33 -23.77 19.40 26.02
CA SER A 33 -23.72 20.43 27.05
C SER A 33 -24.69 21.58 26.73
N ILE A 34 -25.42 22.01 27.76
CA ILE A 34 -26.31 23.18 27.69
C ILE A 34 -25.54 24.52 27.71
N SER A 35 -24.27 24.50 28.11
CA SER A 35 -23.39 25.67 28.23
C SER A 35 -21.93 25.23 28.13
N LEU A 36 -21.08 26.19 27.76
CA LEU A 36 -19.63 26.04 27.77
C LEU A 36 -19.10 25.72 29.17
N GLY A 37 -17.98 24.99 29.23
CA GLY A 37 -17.26 24.68 30.47
C GLY A 37 -17.94 23.67 31.39
N LEU A 38 -18.89 22.87 30.88
CA LEU A 38 -19.57 21.81 31.64
C LEU A 38 -18.97 20.41 31.44
N LEU A 39 -18.16 20.24 30.40
CA LEU A 39 -17.61 18.96 29.98
C LEU A 39 -16.07 19.02 29.97
N TYR A 40 -15.47 18.24 30.87
CA TYR A 40 -14.02 18.00 30.91
C TYR A 40 -13.79 16.49 31.01
N PHE A 41 -12.93 15.95 30.16
CA PHE A 41 -12.66 14.51 30.15
C PHE A 41 -11.24 14.21 29.73
N ASN A 42 -10.77 13.05 30.12
CA ASN A 42 -9.47 12.52 29.74
C ASN A 42 -9.62 11.60 28.53
N VAL A 43 -8.63 11.64 27.65
CA VAL A 43 -8.52 10.75 26.49
C VAL A 43 -7.35 9.81 26.72
N TYR A 44 -7.59 8.51 26.52
CA TYR A 44 -6.59 7.47 26.64
C TYR A 44 -6.42 6.72 25.33
N VAL A 45 -5.17 6.45 24.95
CA VAL A 45 -4.82 5.62 23.79
C VAL A 45 -3.85 4.54 24.24
N ASN A 46 -4.18 3.28 23.98
CA ASN A 46 -3.49 2.10 24.51
C ASN A 46 -3.33 2.13 26.04
N GLY A 47 -4.36 2.61 26.74
CA GLY A 47 -4.37 2.74 28.20
C GLY A 47 -3.51 3.89 28.75
N ASN A 48 -2.77 4.60 27.90
CA ASN A 48 -1.95 5.75 28.29
C ASN A 48 -2.76 7.04 28.19
N LEU A 49 -2.59 7.95 29.15
CA LEU A 49 -3.22 9.27 29.14
C LEU A 49 -2.65 10.10 27.97
N ALA A 50 -3.44 10.29 26.93
CA ALA A 50 -3.06 10.95 25.68
C ALA A 50 -3.46 12.44 25.68
N TYR A 51 -4.61 12.76 26.28
CA TYR A 51 -5.06 14.14 26.45
C TYR A 51 -5.69 14.29 27.83
N LYS A 52 -5.13 15.20 28.63
CA LYS A 52 -5.62 15.46 30.00
C LYS A 52 -6.61 16.61 30.01
N ASP A 53 -7.70 16.44 30.75
CA ASP A 53 -8.67 17.49 31.08
C ASP A 53 -9.15 18.28 29.84
N LEU A 54 -9.50 17.55 28.77
CA LEU A 54 -9.92 18.13 27.50
C LEU A 54 -11.18 18.99 27.69
N ASP A 55 -11.01 20.29 27.47
CA ASP A 55 -12.07 21.29 27.44
C ASP A 55 -12.37 21.64 25.98
N LEU A 56 -13.47 21.09 25.46
CA LEU A 56 -13.90 21.36 24.09
C LEU A 56 -14.31 22.83 23.91
N SER A 57 -14.80 23.50 24.95
CA SER A 57 -15.17 24.92 24.86
C SER A 57 -13.95 25.78 24.56
N ARG A 58 -12.83 25.53 25.24
CA ARG A 58 -11.56 26.22 24.93
C ARG A 58 -11.00 25.80 23.57
N ALA A 59 -11.06 24.51 23.24
CA ALA A 59 -10.52 23.99 21.99
C ALA A 59 -11.24 24.54 20.74
N THR A 60 -12.51 24.94 20.87
CA THR A 60 -13.34 25.43 19.76
C THR A 60 -13.65 26.94 19.84
N ASN A 61 -12.81 27.72 20.55
CA ASN A 61 -12.99 29.17 20.70
C ASN A 61 -14.35 29.58 21.27
N TYR A 62 -14.81 28.85 22.29
CA TYR A 62 -16.06 29.10 23.02
C TYR A 62 -17.32 29.00 22.15
N VAL A 63 -17.30 28.13 21.14
CA VAL A 63 -18.46 27.82 20.29
C VAL A 63 -18.91 26.39 20.56
N LEU A 64 -20.15 26.22 21.05
CA LEU A 64 -20.78 24.91 21.23
C LEU A 64 -21.03 24.22 19.88
N ALA A 65 -21.20 22.90 19.90
CA ALA A 65 -21.45 22.09 18.71
C ALA A 65 -20.43 22.30 17.57
N SER A 66 -19.20 22.71 17.93
CA SER A 66 -18.10 22.90 16.99
C SER A 66 -17.19 21.68 16.96
N PRO A 67 -16.74 21.25 15.77
CA PRO A 67 -15.87 20.09 15.65
C PRO A 67 -14.45 20.41 16.13
N PHE A 68 -13.83 19.43 16.79
CA PHE A 68 -12.43 19.43 17.18
C PHE A 68 -11.84 18.05 16.88
N TYR A 69 -10.59 17.99 16.41
CA TYR A 69 -9.88 16.73 16.20
C TYR A 69 -8.51 16.74 16.87
N ALA A 70 -8.06 15.57 17.30
CA ALA A 70 -6.73 15.37 17.86
C ALA A 70 -6.07 14.13 17.25
N ASP A 71 -4.81 14.30 16.81
CA ASP A 71 -4.02 13.28 16.13
C ASP A 71 -2.95 12.70 17.05
N PHE A 72 -2.86 11.37 17.13
CA PHE A 72 -1.87 10.66 17.92
C PHE A 72 -1.13 9.66 17.04
N VAL A 73 0.19 9.57 17.18
CA VAL A 73 0.99 8.50 16.57
C VAL A 73 1.28 7.45 17.63
N VAL A 74 0.84 6.22 17.40
CA VAL A 74 1.01 5.12 18.35
C VAL A 74 1.64 3.90 17.70
N ASP A 75 2.45 3.20 18.47
CA ASP A 75 2.95 1.89 18.09
C ASP A 75 1.84 0.85 18.25
N ALA A 76 1.77 -0.12 17.32
CA ALA A 76 0.95 -1.31 17.56
C ALA A 76 1.46 -2.03 18.81
N ASP A 77 0.54 -2.41 19.69
CA ASP A 77 0.87 -3.31 20.79
C ASP A 77 1.24 -4.70 20.24
N ALA A 78 1.82 -5.54 21.09
CA ALA A 78 2.19 -6.91 20.70
C ALA A 78 0.96 -7.78 20.34
N SER A 79 -0.24 -7.38 20.79
CA SER A 79 -1.49 -8.10 20.54
C SER A 79 -2.16 -7.72 19.21
N GLY A 80 -1.72 -6.63 18.58
CA GLY A 80 -2.35 -6.04 17.38
C GLY A 80 -3.64 -5.27 17.67
N VAL A 81 -3.95 -4.99 18.93
CA VAL A 81 -5.15 -4.27 19.39
C VAL A 81 -4.79 -2.81 19.68
N LEU A 82 -5.54 -1.91 19.06
CA LEU A 82 -5.52 -0.49 19.41
C LEU A 82 -6.75 -0.19 20.28
N SER A 83 -6.52 0.39 21.46
CA SER A 83 -7.60 0.77 22.37
C SER A 83 -7.68 2.30 22.49
N VAL A 84 -8.88 2.84 22.30
CA VAL A 84 -9.18 4.25 22.56
C VAL A 84 -10.30 4.31 23.58
N SER A 85 -10.11 5.12 24.62
CA SER A 85 -11.15 5.36 25.61
C SER A 85 -11.18 6.81 26.08
N VAL A 86 -12.35 7.24 26.51
CA VAL A 86 -12.56 8.51 27.20
C VAL A 86 -13.05 8.24 28.61
N GLY A 87 -12.68 9.09 29.55
CA GLY A 87 -13.09 8.94 30.94
C GLY A 87 -13.20 10.28 31.66
N PRO A 88 -13.88 10.33 32.81
CA PRO A 88 -14.12 11.57 33.51
C PRO A 88 -12.81 12.23 33.96
N SER A 89 -12.85 13.56 34.05
CA SER A 89 -11.78 14.35 34.66
C SER A 89 -12.11 14.65 36.12
N ASN A 90 -11.10 14.79 36.98
CA ASN A 90 -11.30 15.20 38.37
C ASN A 90 -11.80 16.65 38.50
N ILE A 91 -11.72 17.45 37.43
CA ILE A 91 -12.24 18.83 37.40
C ILE A 91 -13.64 18.91 36.76
N SER A 92 -14.19 17.80 36.25
CA SER A 92 -15.54 17.79 35.72
C SER A 92 -16.58 17.90 36.83
N MET A 93 -17.70 18.56 36.55
CA MET A 93 -18.81 18.61 37.51
C MET A 93 -19.29 17.19 37.85
N PRO A 94 -19.57 16.88 39.13
CA PRO A 94 -20.14 15.60 39.50
C PRO A 94 -21.53 15.45 38.84
N TYR A 95 -21.84 14.24 38.39
CA TYR A 95 -23.12 13.86 37.73
C TYR A 95 -23.34 14.36 36.29
N THR A 96 -22.32 14.85 35.59
CA THR A 96 -22.40 15.23 34.16
C THR A 96 -21.85 14.15 33.23
N ILE A 97 -21.81 14.45 31.93
CA ILE A 97 -21.29 13.58 30.87
C ILE A 97 -19.81 13.27 31.15
N VAL A 98 -19.48 11.98 31.19
CA VAL A 98 -18.14 11.46 31.55
C VAL A 98 -17.10 11.56 30.43
N GLY A 99 -17.50 12.03 29.25
CA GLY A 99 -16.66 12.22 28.08
C GLY A 99 -17.45 12.11 26.78
N MET A 100 -16.89 12.64 25.70
CA MET A 100 -17.45 12.49 24.35
C MET A 100 -16.38 12.03 23.39
N LEU A 101 -16.78 11.18 22.45
CA LEU A 101 -15.98 10.76 21.30
C LEU A 101 -16.97 10.46 20.18
N ASN A 102 -16.85 11.17 19.06
CA ASN A 102 -17.84 11.10 17.96
C ASN A 102 -17.39 10.18 16.84
N ALA A 103 -16.09 10.17 16.53
CA ALA A 103 -15.51 9.27 15.55
C ALA A 103 -14.03 9.01 15.84
N VAL A 104 -13.53 7.87 15.37
CA VAL A 104 -12.14 7.46 15.44
C VAL A 104 -11.70 7.04 14.04
N GLU A 105 -10.63 7.66 13.54
CA GLU A 105 -9.97 7.22 12.31
C GLU A 105 -8.61 6.61 12.67
N VAL A 106 -8.31 5.44 12.09
CA VAL A 106 -7.04 4.72 12.31
C VAL A 106 -6.37 4.50 10.97
N MET A 107 -5.26 5.19 10.74
CA MET A 107 -4.46 5.08 9.52
C MET A 107 -3.13 4.41 9.82
N LYS A 108 -2.80 3.39 9.04
CA LYS A 108 -1.51 2.71 9.13
C LYS A 108 -0.42 3.58 8.51
N LEU A 109 0.67 3.83 9.24
CA LEU A 109 1.84 4.52 8.72
C LEU A 109 2.81 3.53 8.09
N ASN A 110 3.66 4.02 7.19
CA ASN A 110 4.70 3.18 6.60
C ASN A 110 5.70 2.73 7.68
N ASN A 111 6.31 1.58 7.47
CA ASN A 111 7.46 1.18 8.27
C ASN A 111 8.74 1.84 7.75
N SER A 112 9.87 1.60 8.41
CA SER A 112 11.20 2.06 7.96
C SER A 112 11.58 1.64 6.54
N MET A 113 10.92 0.62 5.99
CA MET A 113 11.10 0.14 4.62
C MET A 113 10.14 0.79 3.61
N GLY A 114 9.37 1.82 4.02
CA GLY A 114 8.41 2.52 3.17
C GLY A 114 7.15 1.71 2.81
N SER A 115 6.91 0.57 3.48
CA SER A 115 5.81 -0.34 3.16
C SER A 115 4.62 -0.16 4.10
N LEU A 116 3.41 -0.26 3.54
CA LEU A 116 2.14 -0.42 4.27
C LEU A 116 1.69 -1.88 4.37
N ALA A 117 2.33 -2.78 3.63
CA ALA A 117 2.00 -4.20 3.65
C ALA A 117 2.57 -4.84 4.92
N GLY A 118 1.72 -5.47 5.73
CA GLY A 118 2.21 -6.51 6.65
C GLY A 118 2.89 -7.61 5.82
N LYS A 119 3.82 -8.36 6.41
CA LYS A 119 4.43 -9.50 5.72
C LYS A 119 3.28 -10.40 5.24
N LEU A 120 2.95 -10.36 3.96
CA LEU A 120 1.92 -11.23 3.40
C LEU A 120 2.38 -12.65 3.74
N PRO A 121 1.51 -13.53 4.27
CA PRO A 121 1.86 -14.92 4.35
C PRO A 121 2.23 -15.33 2.93
N ALA A 122 3.49 -15.71 2.71
CA ALA A 122 4.02 -16.06 1.39
C ALA A 122 3.13 -17.09 0.69
N GLU A 123 2.36 -17.86 1.47
CA GLU A 123 1.30 -18.76 1.04
C GLU A 123 0.22 -18.12 0.14
N LEU A 124 -0.27 -16.90 0.42
CA LEU A 124 -1.35 -16.30 -0.40
C LEU A 124 -0.85 -15.84 -1.77
N VAL A 125 0.39 -15.35 -1.83
CA VAL A 125 1.03 -14.94 -3.09
C VAL A 125 1.34 -16.18 -3.93
N LEU A 126 1.88 -17.24 -3.32
CA LEU A 126 2.14 -18.53 -4.00
C LEU A 126 0.86 -19.21 -4.51
N LYS A 127 -0.26 -19.08 -3.80
CA LYS A 127 -1.55 -19.67 -4.24
C LYS A 127 -2.20 -18.92 -5.39
N SER A 128 -1.92 -17.61 -5.53
CA SER A 128 -2.51 -16.77 -6.58
C SER A 128 -1.83 -16.92 -7.94
N TRP A 129 -0.63 -17.50 -7.99
CA TRP A 129 0.01 -17.77 -9.26
C TRP A 129 -0.73 -18.88 -9.97
N PRO A 130 -1.33 -18.62 -11.16
CA PRO A 130 -1.81 -19.71 -11.97
C PRO A 130 -0.60 -20.61 -12.20
N LYS A 131 -0.76 -21.90 -11.93
CA LYS A 131 0.18 -22.97 -12.29
C LYS A 131 0.24 -23.06 -13.82
N ARG A 132 0.68 -21.97 -14.45
CA ARG A 132 0.86 -21.82 -15.88
C ARG A 132 2.08 -22.66 -16.20
N ASN A 133 1.94 -23.60 -17.12
CA ASN A 133 2.97 -24.56 -17.51
C ASN A 133 4.24 -23.83 -18.00
N ILE A 134 5.07 -23.39 -17.06
CA ILE A 134 6.36 -22.73 -17.29
C ILE A 134 7.26 -23.62 -18.16
N GLY A 135 7.13 -24.95 -18.00
CA GLY A 135 7.83 -25.93 -18.82
C GLY A 135 7.46 -25.93 -20.32
N VAL A 136 6.31 -25.35 -20.73
CA VAL A 136 5.90 -25.27 -22.15
C VAL A 136 6.27 -23.92 -22.77
N LEU A 137 6.25 -22.83 -21.99
CA LEU A 137 6.53 -21.49 -22.50
C LEU A 137 8.03 -21.26 -22.78
N ILE A 138 8.90 -21.78 -21.93
CA ILE A 138 10.35 -21.64 -22.10
C ILE A 138 10.83 -22.28 -23.42
N PRO A 139 10.49 -23.54 -23.75
CA PRO A 139 10.92 -24.13 -25.02
C PRO A 139 10.25 -23.48 -26.23
N LEU A 140 9.00 -23.00 -26.10
CA LEU A 140 8.31 -22.31 -27.20
C LEU A 140 8.99 -20.97 -27.55
N VAL A 141 9.38 -20.18 -26.56
CA VAL A 141 10.11 -18.92 -26.76
C VAL A 141 11.49 -19.18 -27.33
N ALA A 142 12.22 -20.18 -26.81
CA ALA A 142 13.53 -20.56 -27.33
C ALA A 142 13.46 -21.00 -28.81
N ALA A 143 12.48 -21.83 -29.17
CA ALA A 143 12.27 -22.27 -30.55
C ALA A 143 11.94 -21.10 -31.48
N ALA A 144 11.07 -20.17 -31.06
CA ALA A 144 10.75 -18.96 -31.82
C ALA A 144 12.00 -18.09 -32.06
N CYS A 145 12.84 -17.88 -31.03
CA CYS A 145 14.09 -17.14 -31.16
C CYS A 145 15.06 -17.79 -32.15
N LEU A 146 15.20 -19.12 -32.12
CA LEU A 146 16.07 -19.85 -33.05
C LEU A 146 15.59 -19.71 -34.50
N LEU A 147 14.29 -19.85 -34.76
CA LEU A 147 13.72 -19.69 -36.11
C LEU A 147 13.93 -18.27 -36.66
N VAL A 148 13.74 -17.24 -35.85
CA VAL A 148 13.99 -15.85 -36.26
C VAL A 148 15.47 -15.65 -36.58
N SER A 149 16.38 -16.13 -35.72
CA SER A 149 17.83 -16.00 -35.97
C SER A 149 18.26 -16.69 -37.27
N LEU A 150 17.77 -17.90 -37.54
CA LEU A 150 18.06 -18.64 -38.76
C LEU A 150 17.50 -17.92 -40.00
N SER A 151 16.27 -17.40 -39.91
CA SER A 151 15.67 -16.62 -41.00
C SER A 151 16.46 -15.36 -41.32
N MET A 152 17.00 -14.68 -40.31
CA MET A 152 17.85 -13.50 -40.46
C MET A 152 19.20 -13.86 -41.09
N LEU A 153 19.80 -14.98 -40.71
CA LEU A 153 21.04 -15.50 -41.32
C LEU A 153 20.83 -15.92 -42.78
N LEU A 154 19.72 -16.58 -43.09
CA LEU A 154 19.36 -16.94 -44.46
C LEU A 154 19.09 -15.70 -45.32
N ARG A 155 18.37 -14.69 -44.79
CA ARG A 155 18.18 -13.41 -45.48
C ARG A 155 19.50 -12.67 -45.71
N ARG A 156 20.42 -12.70 -44.75
CA ARG A 156 21.79 -12.14 -44.92
C ARG A 156 22.61 -12.90 -45.96
N ARG A 157 22.53 -14.23 -46.00
CA ARG A 157 23.21 -15.03 -47.04
C ARG A 157 22.60 -14.81 -48.42
N MET A 158 21.28 -14.73 -48.52
CA MET A 158 20.59 -14.53 -49.80
C MET A 158 20.83 -13.13 -50.36
N THR A 159 20.98 -12.12 -49.50
CA THR A 159 21.42 -10.77 -49.93
C THR A 159 22.88 -10.78 -50.39
N GLY A 160 23.77 -11.52 -49.73
CA GLY A 160 25.15 -11.71 -50.21
C GLY A 160 25.26 -12.45 -51.55
N LEU A 161 24.43 -13.47 -51.78
CA LEU A 161 24.42 -14.26 -53.03
C LEU A 161 23.82 -13.49 -54.22
N LYS A 162 22.82 -12.63 -53.97
CA LYS A 162 22.27 -11.75 -55.02
C LYS A 162 23.29 -10.74 -55.54
N ASN A 163 24.23 -10.32 -54.70
CA ASN A 163 25.32 -9.42 -55.06
C ASN A 163 26.43 -10.14 -55.87
N SER A 164 26.52 -11.47 -55.78
CA SER A 164 27.54 -12.26 -56.50
C SER A 164 27.07 -12.79 -57.85
N LEU A 165 25.76 -12.84 -58.09
CA LEU A 165 25.16 -13.37 -59.33
C LEU A 165 24.97 -12.31 -60.43
N THR A 166 25.44 -11.08 -60.23
CA THR A 166 25.23 -9.95 -61.16
C THR A 166 26.29 -9.84 -62.28
N TRP A 167 27.29 -10.74 -62.32
CA TRP A 167 28.23 -10.82 -63.44
C TRP A 167 28.57 -12.27 -63.78
N SER A 168 27.94 -12.81 -64.81
CA SER A 168 28.56 -13.84 -65.64
C SER A 168 28.52 -13.36 -67.10
N LYS A 169 29.70 -13.26 -67.72
CA LYS A 169 29.83 -13.01 -69.15
C LYS A 169 29.42 -14.27 -69.94
N LEU A 170 28.67 -14.08 -71.01
CA LEU A 170 28.35 -15.13 -71.99
C LEU A 170 29.61 -15.54 -72.79
N PRO A 171 29.74 -16.81 -73.20
CA PRO A 171 30.80 -17.24 -74.10
C PRO A 171 30.47 -16.81 -75.53
N THR A 172 31.42 -16.16 -76.19
CA THR A 172 31.41 -15.97 -77.64
C THR A 172 32.16 -17.12 -78.27
N ASP A 173 31.43 -18.08 -78.84
CA ASP A 173 31.93 -18.92 -79.91
C ASP A 173 31.79 -18.14 -81.22
N ALA A 174 32.91 -17.89 -81.89
CA ALA A 174 32.93 -17.50 -83.30
C ALA A 174 33.76 -18.56 -84.04
N SER A 175 33.06 -19.53 -84.62
CA SER A 175 33.59 -20.43 -85.63
C SER A 175 33.70 -19.72 -86.97
N GLY A 176 34.82 -19.91 -87.68
CA GLY A 176 34.80 -19.99 -89.15
C GLY A 176 35.76 -19.08 -89.93
N ALA A 177 36.43 -19.73 -90.90
CA ALA A 177 37.19 -19.24 -92.07
C ALA A 177 38.63 -18.74 -91.79
N ASP A 178 39.69 -19.47 -92.16
CA ASP A 178 40.20 -19.90 -93.49
C ASP A 178 41.11 -18.86 -94.19
N VAL A 179 42.04 -19.40 -95.00
CA VAL A 179 43.02 -18.80 -95.93
C VAL A 179 44.40 -18.53 -95.29
N LYS A 180 45.52 -19.17 -95.67
CA LYS A 180 45.97 -19.77 -96.94
C LYS A 180 46.99 -20.89 -96.69
#